data_AF-A0A355EUC3-F1
#
_entry.id   AF-A0A355EUC3-F1
#
_cell.length_a   1.000
_cell.length_b   1.000
_cell.length_c   1.000
_cell.angle_alpha   90.00
_cell.angle_beta   90.00
_cell.angle_gamma   90.00
#
_symmetry.space_group_name_H-M   'P 1'
#
loop_
_entity.id
_entity.type
_entity.pdbx_description
1 polymer ?
#
loop_
_entity_poly.entity_id
_entity_poly.type
_entity_poly.pdbx_seq_one_letter_code
_entity_poly.pdbx_strand_id
1 'polypeptide(L)'
;RQQAASASRDGEVADLQRRLDRLLADQQPLMVRSEMHRLYRDAGAVGVKGLTDRDHTVYYSLVPANKLPLWFWLESDRLMAPVFREFYNEG
;
A
#
# COMPACT_ATOMS: atom_id res chain seq x y z
N ARG A 1 -16.54 -8.72 -39.57
CA ARG A 1 -15.24 -8.11 -39.21
C ARG A 1 -15.10 -7.76 -37.72
N GLN A 2 -16.18 -7.43 -36.99
CA GLN A 2 -16.11 -7.08 -35.55
C GLN A 2 -15.71 -8.25 -34.62
N GLN A 3 -16.05 -9.50 -34.94
CA GLN A 3 -15.75 -10.67 -34.10
C GLN A 3 -14.27 -11.10 -34.06
N ALA A 4 -13.48 -10.82 -35.10
CA ALA A 4 -12.05 -11.16 -35.12
C ALA A 4 -11.23 -10.20 -34.24
N ALA A 5 -11.65 -8.93 -34.17
CA ALA A 5 -11.03 -7.92 -33.31
C ALA A 5 -11.39 -8.12 -31.83
N SER A 6 -12.57 -8.68 -31.51
CA SER A 6 -12.92 -9.06 -30.13
C SER A 6 -12.14 -10.29 -29.68
N ALA A 7 -12.06 -11.35 -30.49
CA ALA A 7 -11.29 -12.55 -30.16
C ALA A 7 -9.79 -12.28 -29.93
N SER A 8 -9.19 -11.36 -30.69
CA SER A 8 -7.81 -10.91 -30.49
C SER A 8 -7.62 -10.12 -29.19
N ARG A 9 -8.62 -9.32 -28.79
CA ARG A 9 -8.61 -8.58 -27.51
C ARG A 9 -8.81 -9.52 -26.33
N ASP A 10 -9.68 -10.52 -26.47
CA ASP A 10 -9.94 -11.51 -25.43
C ASP A 10 -8.67 -12.34 -25.13
N GLY A 11 -7.90 -12.68 -26.17
CA GLY A 11 -6.59 -13.31 -26.03
C GLY A 11 -5.56 -12.42 -25.30
N GLU A 12 -5.46 -11.15 -25.70
CA GLU A 12 -4.56 -10.17 -25.05
C GLU A 12 -4.92 -9.96 -23.57
N VAL A 13 -6.22 -9.84 -23.26
CA VAL A 13 -6.71 -9.72 -21.88
C VAL A 13 -6.35 -10.96 -21.06
N ALA A 14 -6.54 -12.17 -21.61
CA ALA A 14 -6.18 -13.39 -20.91
C ALA A 14 -4.66 -13.48 -20.62
N ASP A 15 -3.83 -13.00 -21.54
CA ASP A 15 -2.37 -12.96 -21.37
C ASP A 15 -1.96 -11.95 -20.29
N LEU A 16 -2.56 -10.76 -20.29
CA LEU A 16 -2.36 -9.73 -19.27
C LEU A 16 -2.79 -10.22 -17.89
N GLN A 17 -3.92 -10.93 -17.80
CA GLN A 17 -4.41 -11.50 -16.55
C GLN A 17 -3.41 -12.50 -15.97
N ARG A 18 -2.92 -13.45 -16.79
CA ARG A 18 -1.91 -14.43 -16.34
C ARG A 18 -0.61 -13.76 -15.88
N ARG A 19 -0.21 -12.68 -16.56
CA ARG A 19 0.98 -11.90 -16.17
C ARG A 19 0.74 -11.17 -14.85
N LEU A 20 -0.44 -10.58 -14.66
CA LEU A 20 -0.81 -9.94 -13.40
C LEU A 20 -0.79 -10.95 -12.25
N ASP A 21 -1.44 -12.11 -12.42
CA ASP A 21 -1.49 -13.16 -11.40
C ASP A 21 -0.09 -13.62 -10.98
N ARG A 22 0.81 -13.79 -11.95
CA ARG A 22 2.21 -14.12 -11.68
C ARG A 22 2.93 -13.02 -10.90
N LEU A 23 2.78 -11.75 -11.31
CA LEU A 23 3.41 -10.63 -10.63
C LEU A 23 2.88 -10.45 -9.20
N LEU A 24 1.58 -10.68 -8.97
CA LEU A 24 0.97 -10.64 -7.64
C LEU A 24 1.51 -11.78 -6.76
N ALA A 25 1.64 -12.99 -7.31
CA ALA A 25 2.24 -14.12 -6.60
C ALA A 25 3.71 -13.86 -6.23
N ASP A 26 4.49 -13.30 -7.15
CA ASP A 26 5.90 -12.95 -6.92
C ASP A 26 6.05 -11.79 -5.90
N GLN A 27 5.09 -10.86 -5.86
CA GLN A 27 5.06 -9.75 -4.92
C GLN A 27 4.70 -10.18 -3.50
N GLN A 28 3.79 -11.15 -3.34
CA GLN A 28 3.23 -11.55 -2.04
C GLN A 28 4.29 -11.81 -0.94
N PRO A 29 5.38 -12.58 -1.17
CA PRO A 29 6.38 -12.84 -0.13
C PRO A 29 7.25 -11.61 0.21
N LEU A 30 7.26 -10.58 -0.63
CA LEU A 30 8.01 -9.34 -0.42
C LEU A 30 7.26 -8.34 0.48
N MET A 31 5.98 -8.60 0.76
CA MET A 31 5.14 -7.67 1.50
C MET A 31 5.26 -7.87 3.01
N VAL A 32 5.78 -6.85 3.70
CA VAL A 32 5.77 -6.80 5.17
C VAL A 32 4.50 -6.13 5.65
N ARG A 33 3.57 -6.92 6.18
CA ARG A 33 2.27 -6.43 6.68
C ARG A 33 2.45 -5.52 7.89
N SER A 34 1.74 -4.40 7.87
CA SER A 34 1.66 -3.43 8.98
C SER A 34 3.03 -2.98 9.52
N GLU A 35 4.06 -2.93 8.66
CA GLU A 35 5.44 -2.62 9.03
C GLU A 35 5.56 -1.27 9.76
N MET A 36 4.99 -0.22 9.19
CA MET A 36 5.02 1.12 9.80
C MET A 36 4.33 1.16 11.16
N HIS A 37 3.18 0.49 11.30
CA HIS A 37 2.48 0.39 12.58
C HIS A 37 3.31 -0.37 13.63
N ARG A 38 4.01 -1.43 13.22
CA ARG A 38 4.95 -2.17 14.07
C ARG A 38 6.11 -1.28 14.52
N LEU A 39 6.76 -0.58 13.58
CA LEU A 39 7.86 0.35 13.89
C LEU A 39 7.46 1.42 14.90
N TYR A 40 6.28 2.02 14.72
CA TYR A 40 5.76 3.00 15.66
C TYR A 40 5.51 2.39 17.05
N ARG A 41 4.83 1.25 17.14
CA ARG A 41 4.58 0.58 18.42
C ARG A 41 5.86 0.19 19.13
N ASP A 42 6.82 -0.39 18.40
CA ASP A 42 8.10 -0.84 18.94
C ASP A 42 8.96 0.37 19.39
N ALA A 43 8.74 1.55 18.79
CA ALA A 43 9.32 2.83 19.23
C ALA A 43 8.56 3.49 20.40
N GLY A 44 7.51 2.87 20.94
CA GLY A 44 6.71 3.38 22.06
C GLY A 44 5.63 4.38 21.65
N ALA A 45 5.29 4.47 20.37
CA ALA A 45 4.21 5.33 19.90
C ALA A 45 2.83 4.74 20.22
N VAL A 46 1.86 5.61 20.46
CA VAL A 46 0.47 5.27 20.72
C VAL A 46 -0.47 6.10 19.85
N GLY A 47 -1.70 5.64 19.67
CA GLY A 47 -2.72 6.40 18.94
C GLY A 47 -2.42 6.61 17.45
N VAL A 48 -1.64 5.73 16.82
CA VAL A 48 -1.36 5.75 15.37
C VAL A 48 -2.67 5.51 14.61
N LYS A 49 -3.24 6.57 14.03
CA LYS A 49 -4.55 6.53 13.35
C LYS A 49 -4.61 7.52 12.18
N GLY A 50 -5.59 7.30 11.31
CA GLY A 50 -6.01 8.25 10.29
C GLY A 50 -7.51 8.51 10.39
N LEU A 51 -7.95 9.72 10.05
CA LEU A 51 -9.34 10.08 9.86
C LEU A 51 -9.48 10.84 8.54
N THR A 52 -10.57 10.58 7.82
CA THR A 52 -10.91 11.27 6.58
C THR A 52 -12.29 11.88 6.75
N ASP A 53 -12.37 13.19 6.52
CA ASP A 53 -13.62 13.92 6.36
C ASP A 53 -13.71 14.44 4.91
N ARG A 54 -14.80 15.13 4.58
CA ARG A 54 -15.09 15.63 3.23
C ARG A 54 -13.92 16.44 2.64
N ASP A 55 -13.29 17.27 3.45
CA ASP A 55 -12.33 18.28 2.98
C ASP A 55 -10.88 17.97 3.38
N HIS A 56 -10.65 16.95 4.21
CA HIS A 56 -9.31 16.67 4.71
C HIS A 56 -9.13 15.21 5.13
N THR A 57 -7.89 14.75 5.04
CA THR A 57 -7.42 13.52 5.68
C THR A 57 -6.32 13.88 6.67
N VAL A 58 -6.47 13.44 7.91
CA VAL A 58 -5.52 13.69 9.01
C VAL A 58 -4.96 12.37 9.50
N TYR A 59 -3.63 12.30 9.58
CA TYR A 59 -2.90 11.21 10.21
C TYR A 59 -2.24 11.74 11.48
N TYR A 60 -2.35 11.01 12.59
CA TYR A 60 -1.72 11.42 13.84
C TYR A 60 -1.22 10.21 14.64
N SER A 61 -0.19 10.47 15.44
CA SER A 61 0.44 9.51 16.34
C SER A 61 1.09 10.26 17.50
N LEU A 62 1.00 9.72 18.72
CA LEU A 62 1.76 10.22 19.85
C LEU A 62 3.07 9.42 19.92
N VAL A 63 4.20 10.09 19.77
CA VAL A 63 5.54 9.48 19.81
C VAL A 63 6.34 10.01 21.00
N PRO A 64 7.22 9.21 21.64
CA PRO A 64 8.15 9.72 22.64
C PRO A 64 9.03 10.83 22.05
N ALA A 65 9.36 11.85 22.86
CA ALA A 65 10.09 13.04 22.40
C ALA A 65 11.45 12.69 21.75
N ASN A 66 12.15 11.68 22.28
CA ASN A 66 13.42 11.19 21.72
C ASN A 66 13.27 10.40 20.41
N LYS A 67 12.03 10.18 19.93
CA LYS A 67 11.71 9.51 18.66
C LYS A 67 11.15 10.48 17.61
N LEU A 68 11.16 11.78 17.85
CA LEU A 68 10.71 12.77 16.87
C LEU A 68 11.45 12.67 15.51
N PRO A 69 12.77 12.39 15.43
CA PRO A 69 13.43 12.17 14.15
C PRO A 69 12.91 10.95 13.37
N LEU A 70 12.52 9.88 14.08
CA LEU A 70 11.92 8.69 13.47
C LEU A 70 10.57 9.04 12.84
N TRP A 71 9.74 9.82 13.54
CA TRP A 71 8.46 10.26 13.02
C TRP A 71 8.61 11.09 11.74
N PHE A 72 9.53 12.06 11.74
CA PHE A 72 9.81 12.86 10.54
C PHE A 72 10.25 11.99 9.37
N TRP A 73 11.16 11.05 9.60
CA TRP A 73 11.65 10.16 8.55
C TRP A 73 10.53 9.28 7.97
N LEU A 74 9.75 8.62 8.83
CA LEU A 74 8.65 7.74 8.42
C LEU A 74 7.55 8.50 7.67
N GLU A 75 7.05 9.61 8.21
CA GLU A 75 5.97 10.36 7.55
C GLU A 75 6.43 11.06 6.27
N SER A 76 7.69 11.52 6.22
CA SER A 76 8.23 12.13 5.00
C SER A 76 8.31 11.10 3.87
N ASP A 77 8.86 9.91 4.15
CA ASP A 77 8.92 8.82 3.16
C ASP A 77 7.52 8.37 2.73
N ARG A 78 6.61 8.18 3.70
CA ARG A 78 5.23 7.78 3.43
C ARG A 78 4.49 8.75 2.51
N LEU A 79 4.71 10.06 2.67
CA LEU A 79 4.04 11.08 1.87
C LEU A 79 4.74 11.33 0.53
N MET A 80 6.06 11.21 0.46
CA MET A 80 6.83 11.45 -0.76
C MET A 80 6.82 10.26 -1.73
N ALA A 81 6.83 9.03 -1.20
CA ALA A 81 6.93 7.80 -1.98
C ALA A 81 5.93 6.73 -1.48
N PRO A 82 4.61 6.98 -1.55
CA PRO A 82 3.62 6.03 -1.07
C PRO A 82 3.66 4.73 -1.88
N VAL A 83 3.89 3.61 -1.19
CA VAL A 83 3.77 2.28 -1.78
C VAL A 83 2.42 1.67 -1.41
N PHE A 84 1.54 1.58 -2.39
CA PHE A 84 0.19 1.03 -2.25
C PHE A 84 0.23 -0.51 -2.19
N ARG A 85 0.35 -1.03 -0.97
CA ARG A 85 0.37 -2.47 -0.65
C ARG A 85 -1.03 -2.94 -0.28
N GLU A 86 -1.34 -4.21 -0.54
CA GLU A 86 -2.56 -4.91 -0.06
C GLU A 86 -3.89 -4.53 -0.75
N PHE A 87 -3.89 -3.69 -1.80
CA PHE A 87 -5.14 -3.30 -2.51
C PHE A 87 -5.90 -4.46 -3.17
N TYR A 88 -5.21 -5.53 -3.54
CA TYR A 88 -5.80 -6.69 -4.22
C TYR A 88 -5.94 -7.90 -3.29
N ASN A 89 -5.63 -7.75 -2.01
CA ASN A 89 -5.56 -8.84 -1.03
C ASN A 89 -6.68 -8.68 0.00
N GLU A 90 -7.93 -8.61 -0.47
CA GLU A 90 -9.12 -8.76 0.36
C GLU A 90 -9.40 -10.26 0.52
N GLY A 91 -8.67 -10.91 1.43
CA GLY A 91 -8.85 -12.32 1.80
C GLY A 91 -9.20 -12.46 3.27
#